data_AF-A0A8H9IPM3-F1
#
_entry.id   AF-A0A8H9IPM3-F1
#
_cell.length_a   1.000
_cell.length_b   1.000
_cell.length_c   1.000
_cell.angle_alpha   90.00
_cell.angle_beta   90.00
_cell.angle_gamma   90.00
#
_symmetry.space_group_name_H-M   'P 1'
#
loop_
_entity.id
_entity.type
_entity.pdbx_description
1 polymer ?
#
loop_
_entity_poly.entity_id
_entity_poly.type
_entity_poly.pdbx_seq_one_letter_code
_entity_poly.pdbx_strand_id
1 'polypeptide(L)'
;MTSQILLVRPLPGEGGETRRATHLVEVPKGAAPRGSLRTCCGRQFEPGELELLDGVGGMPCEACLLKVPNGDGRATADAGALSARLAELETTVEVLFRCVDRVVQVIEQRSRQSSGGFGETDGSLAERAMLNRRASEEPGQSGTDHGPA
;
A
#
# COMPACT_ATOMS: atom_id res chain seq x y z
N MET A 1 -20.33 37.40 -6.51
CA MET A 1 -19.22 38.14 -7.15
C MET A 1 -18.07 37.17 -7.26
N THR A 2 -17.50 36.95 -8.45
CA THR A 2 -16.39 36.02 -8.62
C THR A 2 -15.09 36.74 -8.27
N SER A 3 -14.40 36.29 -7.22
CA SER A 3 -13.05 36.74 -6.89
C SER A 3 -12.01 35.84 -7.57
N GLN A 4 -10.81 36.36 -7.80
CA GLN A 4 -9.64 35.60 -8.24
C GLN A 4 -8.52 35.76 -7.21
N ILE A 5 -7.65 34.76 -7.15
CA ILE A 5 -6.51 34.75 -6.23
C ILE A 5 -5.24 35.06 -7.02
N LEU A 6 -4.50 36.06 -6.56
CA LEU A 6 -3.18 36.41 -7.08
C LEU A 6 -2.10 35.92 -6.11
N LEU A 7 -1.02 35.36 -6.65
CA LEU A 7 0.15 34.98 -5.89
C LEU A 7 1.19 36.10 -5.99
N VAL A 8 1.58 36.67 -4.86
CA VAL A 8 2.51 37.80 -4.82
C VAL A 8 3.67 37.51 -3.88
N ARG A 9 4.84 38.06 -4.20
CA ARG A 9 6.05 37.94 -3.38
C ARG A 9 6.69 39.33 -3.20
N PRO A 10 7.14 39.68 -1.99
CA PRO A 10 7.88 40.94 -1.77
C PRO A 10 9.17 40.99 -2.59
N LEU A 11 9.49 42.16 -3.14
CA LEU A 11 10.74 42.40 -3.85
C LEU A 11 11.96 42.30 -2.91
N PRO A 12 13.16 42.01 -3.44
CA PRO A 12 14.40 42.03 -2.67
C PRO A 12 14.60 43.40 -2.01
N GLY A 13 14.80 43.44 -0.69
CA GLY A 13 15.03 44.67 0.08
C GLY A 13 13.84 45.14 0.94
N GLU A 14 12.64 44.64 0.66
CA GLU A 14 11.37 44.98 1.37
C GLU A 14 11.15 44.22 2.70
N GLY A 15 12.12 43.39 3.08
CA GLY A 15 12.07 42.59 4.29
C GLY A 15 13.14 41.52 4.22
N GLY A 16 13.98 41.44 5.25
CA GLY A 16 15.12 40.52 5.29
C GLY A 16 14.77 39.11 4.82
N GLU A 17 15.77 38.43 4.24
CA GLU A 17 15.67 37.16 3.49
C GLU A 17 14.66 36.12 4.03
N THR A 18 14.44 36.08 5.36
CA THR A 18 13.45 35.26 6.06
C THR A 18 11.97 35.56 5.73
N ARG A 19 11.66 36.68 5.06
CA ARG A 19 10.28 37.13 4.77
C ARG A 19 9.82 36.90 3.33
N ARG A 20 10.62 36.25 2.48
CA ARG A 20 10.28 35.90 1.09
C ARG A 20 9.27 34.74 0.99
N ALA A 21 8.21 34.79 1.78
CA ALA A 21 7.09 33.88 1.62
C ALA A 21 6.17 34.38 0.50
N THR A 22 5.58 33.44 -0.24
CA THR A 22 4.55 33.76 -1.23
C THR A 22 3.24 34.06 -0.52
N HIS A 23 2.67 35.24 -0.74
CA HIS A 23 1.41 35.66 -0.16
C HIS A 23 0.29 35.56 -1.19
N LEU A 24 -0.93 35.35 -0.72
CA LEU A 24 -2.13 35.32 -1.56
C LEU A 24 -2.91 36.62 -1.36
N VAL A 25 -3.41 37.18 -2.45
CA VAL A 25 -4.25 38.38 -2.48
C VAL A 25 -5.55 38.01 -3.20
N GLU A 26 -6.68 38.27 -2.55
CA GLU A 26 -7.98 38.16 -3.19
C GLU A 26 -8.32 39.47 -3.90
N VAL A 27 -8.63 39.39 -5.20
CA VAL A 27 -9.10 40.55 -5.97
C VAL A 27 -10.37 40.21 -6.75
N PRO A 28 -11.24 41.18 -7.04
CA PRO A 28 -12.37 40.96 -7.93
C PRO A 28 -11.92 40.49 -9.32
N LYS A 29 -12.58 39.47 -9.88
CA LYS A 29 -12.26 38.97 -11.22
C LYS A 29 -12.56 40.04 -12.27
N GLY A 30 -11.62 40.26 -13.19
CA GLY A 30 -11.72 41.26 -14.25
C GLY A 30 -11.34 42.69 -13.83
N ALA A 31 -10.95 42.90 -12.57
CA ALA A 31 -10.38 44.16 -12.12
C ALA A 31 -8.86 44.03 -11.98
N ALA A 32 -8.12 44.95 -12.59
CA ALA A 32 -6.72 45.15 -12.26
C ALA A 32 -6.67 45.91 -10.91
N PRO A 33 -6.03 45.36 -9.86
CA PRO A 33 -5.89 46.07 -8.60
C PRO A 33 -5.11 47.38 -8.82
N ARG A 34 -5.64 48.48 -8.29
CA ARG A 34 -5.01 49.80 -8.34
C ARG A 34 -4.70 50.24 -6.90
N GLY A 35 -3.45 50.60 -6.64
CA GLY A 35 -2.99 51.03 -5.31
C GLY A 35 -2.48 49.88 -4.45
N SER A 36 -2.55 50.06 -3.13
CA SER A 36 -2.01 49.09 -2.18
C SER A 36 -2.80 47.79 -2.14
N LEU A 37 -2.07 46.69 -2.03
CA LEU A 37 -2.61 45.34 -1.97
C LEU A 37 -2.58 44.83 -0.54
N ARG A 38 -3.71 44.28 -0.10
CA ARG A 38 -3.80 43.56 1.17
C ARG A 38 -3.83 42.06 0.92
N THR A 39 -2.87 41.37 1.50
CA THR A 39 -2.77 39.91 1.48
C THR A 39 -3.77 39.27 2.46
N CYS A 40 -4.12 38.00 2.25
CA CYS A 40 -5.03 37.25 3.13
C CYS A 40 -4.50 37.14 4.57
N CYS A 41 -3.17 37.17 4.78
CA CYS A 41 -2.60 37.21 6.13
C CYS A 41 -2.67 38.60 6.79
N GLY A 42 -3.14 39.62 6.07
CA GLY A 42 -3.38 40.97 6.58
C GLY A 42 -2.28 41.97 6.28
N ARG A 43 -1.14 41.56 5.71
CA ARG A 43 -0.07 42.47 5.30
C ARG A 43 -0.52 43.34 4.14
N GLN A 44 -0.13 44.61 4.18
CA GLN A 44 -0.38 45.59 3.15
C GLN A 44 0.95 45.93 2.47
N PHE A 45 0.90 46.06 1.15
CA PHE A 45 2.04 46.40 0.31
C PHE A 45 1.64 47.48 -0.68
N GLU A 46 2.54 48.41 -0.95
CA GLU A 46 2.36 49.49 -1.92
C GLU A 46 2.71 49.04 -3.35
N PRO A 47 2.27 49.78 -4.38
CA PRO A 47 2.67 49.51 -5.75
C PRO A 47 4.19 49.52 -5.91
N GLY A 48 4.75 48.46 -6.49
CA GLY A 48 6.19 48.32 -6.69
C GLY A 48 6.92 47.61 -5.55
N GLU A 49 6.23 47.22 -4.48
CA GLU A 49 6.81 46.40 -3.39
C GLU A 49 6.65 44.89 -3.63
N LEU A 50 5.78 44.52 -4.58
CA LEU A 50 5.40 43.14 -4.87
C LEU A 50 5.70 42.74 -6.32
N GLU A 51 6.16 41.52 -6.47
CA GLU A 51 6.23 40.78 -7.72
C GLU A 51 5.01 39.84 -7.81
N LEU A 52 4.32 39.85 -8.96
CA LEU A 52 3.28 38.87 -9.26
C LEU A 52 3.93 37.57 -9.75
N LEU A 53 3.51 36.43 -9.20
CA LEU A 53 4.01 35.12 -9.58
C LEU A 53 2.99 34.38 -10.45
N ASP A 54 3.47 33.71 -11.49
CA ASP A 54 2.66 32.83 -12.36
C ASP A 54 2.32 31.48 -11.71
N GLY A 55 2.89 31.18 -10.54
CA GLY A 55 2.68 29.95 -9.80
C GLY A 55 3.27 30.01 -8.38
N VAL A 56 3.09 28.94 -7.60
CA VAL A 56 3.64 28.86 -6.24
C VAL A 56 5.17 28.74 -6.34
N GLY A 57 5.87 29.84 -6.11
CA GLY A 57 7.33 29.89 -6.02
C GLY A 57 7.79 30.01 -4.57
N GLY A 58 8.60 29.09 -4.06
CA GLY A 58 9.06 29.08 -2.66
C GLY A 58 7.98 28.67 -1.66
N MET A 59 8.22 28.89 -0.36
CA MET A 59 7.23 28.54 0.67
C MET A 59 6.09 29.57 0.71
N PRO A 60 4.82 29.14 0.54
CA PRO A 60 3.69 30.03 0.74
C PRO A 60 3.55 30.41 2.22
N CYS A 61 3.02 31.60 2.46
CA CYS A 61 2.65 32.04 3.79
C CYS A 61 1.49 31.18 4.30
N GLU A 62 1.74 30.39 5.34
CA GLU A 62 0.74 29.50 5.96
C GLU A 62 -0.54 30.25 6.34
N ALA A 63 -0.41 31.43 6.94
CA ALA A 63 -1.56 32.26 7.29
C ALA A 63 -2.38 32.73 6.07
N CYS A 64 -1.75 32.89 4.91
CA CYS A 64 -2.49 33.15 3.67
C CYS A 64 -3.19 31.89 3.17
N LEU A 65 -2.58 30.71 3.27
CA LEU A 65 -3.21 29.43 2.88
C LEU A 65 -4.45 29.10 3.73
N LEU A 66 -4.41 29.39 5.03
CA LEU A 66 -5.55 29.13 5.92
C LEU A 66 -6.71 30.10 5.74
N LYS A 67 -6.44 31.31 5.26
CA LYS A 67 -7.41 32.41 5.17
C LYS A 67 -7.88 32.68 3.75
N VAL A 68 -7.19 32.16 2.73
CA VAL A 68 -7.64 32.30 1.36
C VAL A 68 -9.04 31.66 1.31
N PRO A 69 -10.05 32.36 0.78
CA PRO A 69 -11.29 31.66 0.46
C PRO A 69 -10.91 30.52 -0.47
N ASN A 70 -11.54 29.37 -0.31
CA ASN A 70 -11.45 28.27 -1.27
C ASN A 70 -12.15 28.74 -2.56
N GLY A 71 -11.55 29.71 -3.24
CA GLY A 71 -11.95 30.15 -4.55
C GLY A 71 -11.85 28.93 -5.44
N ASP A 72 -12.85 28.77 -6.30
CA ASP A 72 -13.09 27.62 -7.17
C ASP A 72 -11.81 27.24 -7.90
N GLY A 73 -10.98 26.48 -7.20
CA GLY A 73 -9.67 26.09 -7.63
C GLY A 73 -9.94 25.23 -8.83
N ARG A 74 -9.50 25.68 -10.00
CA ARG A 74 -9.43 24.81 -11.17
C ARG A 74 -8.28 23.82 -10.98
N ALA A 75 -8.28 23.12 -9.85
CA ALA A 75 -7.99 21.73 -9.72
C ALA A 75 -9.35 21.03 -9.56
N THR A 76 -10.09 20.88 -10.67
CA THR A 76 -10.97 19.72 -10.79
C THR A 76 -10.08 18.49 -10.96
N ALA A 77 -9.27 18.18 -9.95
CA ALA A 77 -9.13 16.77 -9.62
C ALA A 77 -10.55 16.40 -9.22
N ASP A 78 -11.27 15.77 -10.15
CA ASP A 78 -12.58 15.24 -9.88
C ASP A 78 -12.45 14.39 -8.62
N ALA A 79 -12.95 14.92 -7.50
CA ALA A 79 -12.87 14.24 -6.22
C ALA A 79 -13.55 12.87 -6.31
N GLY A 80 -14.54 12.74 -7.21
CA GLY A 80 -15.13 11.48 -7.62
C GLY A 80 -14.12 10.55 -8.31
N ALA A 81 -13.36 11.03 -9.29
CA ALA A 81 -12.33 10.23 -9.95
C ALA A 81 -11.22 9.77 -8.99
N LEU A 82 -10.78 10.62 -8.06
CA LEU A 82 -9.80 10.21 -7.05
C LEU A 82 -10.40 9.19 -6.08
N SER A 83 -11.64 9.40 -5.63
CA SER A 83 -12.37 8.46 -4.78
C SER A 83 -12.57 7.11 -5.47
N ALA A 84 -12.92 7.10 -6.75
CA ALA A 84 -13.09 5.88 -7.54
C ALA A 84 -11.78 5.10 -7.66
N ARG A 85 -10.66 5.78 -7.95
CA ARG A 85 -9.33 5.15 -8.00
C ARG A 85 -8.90 4.59 -6.64
N LEU A 86 -9.23 5.26 -5.55
CA LEU A 86 -8.97 4.75 -4.20
C LEU A 86 -9.78 3.48 -3.92
N ALA A 87 -11.07 3.45 -4.27
CA ALA A 87 -11.92 2.27 -4.12
C ALA A 87 -11.44 1.07 -4.98
N GLU A 88 -10.95 1.34 -6.19
CA GLU A 88 -10.36 0.31 -7.06
C GLU A 88 -9.08 -0.29 -6.46
N LEU A 89 -8.20 0.56 -5.91
CA LEU A 89 -7.00 0.12 -5.20
C LEU A 89 -7.35 -0.74 -3.98
N GLU A 90 -8.35 -0.33 -3.19
CA GLU A 90 -8.80 -1.07 -2.02
C GLU A 90 -9.31 -2.47 -2.41
N THR A 91 -10.15 -2.54 -3.44
CA THR A 91 -10.63 -3.83 -4.01
C THR A 91 -9.48 -4.69 -4.51
N THR A 92 -8.51 -4.09 -5.21
CA THR A 92 -7.34 -4.80 -5.75
C THR A 92 -6.52 -5.41 -4.63
N VAL A 93 -6.28 -4.67 -3.56
CA VAL A 93 -5.55 -5.14 -2.38
C VAL A 93 -6.27 -6.33 -1.73
N GLU A 94 -7.60 -6.27 -1.55
CA GLU A 94 -8.37 -7.38 -1.03
C GLU A 94 -8.30 -8.65 -1.89
N VAL A 95 -8.30 -8.49 -3.22
CA VAL A 95 -8.14 -9.61 -4.15
C VAL A 95 -6.75 -10.21 -4.02
N LEU A 96 -5.71 -9.37 -3.94
CA LEU A 96 -4.33 -9.84 -3.76
C LEU A 96 -4.17 -10.62 -2.46
N PHE A 97 -4.72 -10.14 -1.35
CA PHE A 97 -4.68 -10.87 -0.08
C PHE A 97 -5.37 -12.24 -0.19
N ARG A 98 -6.56 -12.31 -0.81
CA ARG A 98 -7.25 -13.59 -1.06
C ARG A 98 -6.41 -14.55 -1.92
N CYS A 99 -5.72 -14.04 -2.94
CA CYS A 99 -4.83 -14.84 -3.77
C CYS A 99 -3.65 -15.40 -2.97
N VAL A 100 -3.04 -14.57 -2.12
CA VAL A 100 -1.93 -14.99 -1.25
C VAL A 100 -2.39 -16.08 -0.28
N ASP A 101 -3.52 -15.89 0.40
CA ASP A 101 -4.08 -16.92 1.31
C ASP A 101 -4.33 -18.24 0.60
N ARG A 102 -4.85 -18.19 -0.64
CA ARG A 102 -5.08 -19.39 -1.46
C ARG A 102 -3.78 -20.11 -1.78
N VAL A 103 -2.72 -19.38 -2.14
CA VAL A 103 -1.39 -19.95 -2.41
C VAL A 103 -0.82 -20.60 -1.15
N VAL A 104 -0.91 -19.92 0.00
CA VAL A 104 -0.47 -20.47 1.29
C VAL A 104 -1.21 -21.78 1.60
N GLN A 105 -2.53 -21.81 1.46
CA GLN A 105 -3.32 -23.03 1.68
C GLN A 105 -2.89 -24.19 0.79
N VAL A 106 -2.60 -23.93 -0.50
CA VAL A 106 -2.13 -24.97 -1.43
C VAL A 106 -0.75 -25.50 -1.03
N ILE A 107 0.16 -24.62 -0.60
CA ILE A 107 1.48 -25.01 -0.11
C ILE A 107 1.34 -25.89 1.14
N GLU A 108 0.53 -25.47 2.12
CA GLU A 108 0.30 -26.26 3.34
C GLU A 108 -0.34 -27.62 3.06
N GLN A 109 -1.32 -27.69 2.16
CA GLN A 109 -1.94 -28.95 1.76
C GLN A 109 -0.93 -29.91 1.13
N ARG A 110 -0.07 -29.43 0.24
CA ARG A 110 1.00 -30.25 -0.36
C ARG A 110 2.00 -30.73 0.67
N SER A 111 2.41 -29.86 1.60
CA SER A 111 3.31 -30.25 2.70
C SER A 111 2.69 -31.39 3.52
N ARG A 112 1.41 -31.30 3.90
CA ARG A 112 0.70 -32.37 4.64
C ARG A 112 0.58 -33.68 3.85
N GLN A 113 0.31 -33.60 2.55
CA GLN A 113 0.25 -34.79 1.67
C GLN A 113 1.63 -35.45 1.51
N SER A 114 2.70 -34.65 1.42
CA SER A 114 4.07 -35.16 1.32
C SER A 114 4.55 -35.81 2.63
N SER A 115 4.13 -35.31 3.79
CA SER A 115 4.41 -35.93 5.10
C SER A 115 3.59 -37.20 5.38
N GLY A 116 2.48 -37.42 4.67
CA GLY A 116 1.67 -38.64 4.76
C GLY A 116 2.14 -39.79 3.85
N GLY A 117 3.20 -39.58 3.05
CA GLY A 117 3.73 -40.56 2.08
C GLY A 117 4.96 -41.36 2.55
N PHE A 118 5.49 -41.09 3.73
CA PHE A 118 6.63 -41.80 4.30
C PHE A 118 6.31 -42.29 5.71
N GLY A 119 5.52 -43.36 5.81
CA GLY A 119 5.32 -44.00 7.10
C GLY A 119 4.17 -44.99 7.16
N GLU A 120 4.10 -46.00 6.27
CA GLU A 120 3.38 -47.25 6.60
C GLU A 120 3.65 -48.41 5.63
N THR A 121 4.91 -48.73 5.34
CA THR A 121 5.26 -50.07 4.84
C THR A 121 6.65 -50.52 5.30
N ASP A 122 6.94 -50.51 6.61
CA ASP A 122 8.17 -51.19 7.09
C ASP A 122 8.05 -51.86 8.47
N GLY A 123 6.83 -52.13 8.93
CA GLY A 123 6.58 -52.91 10.16
C GLY A 123 6.00 -54.31 9.94
N SER A 124 5.38 -54.61 8.79
CA SER A 124 4.51 -55.80 8.67
C SER A 124 5.19 -57.06 8.11
N LEU A 125 6.31 -56.95 7.39
CA LEU A 125 6.96 -58.11 6.76
C LEU A 125 7.93 -58.85 7.69
N ALA A 126 8.67 -58.13 8.54
CA ALA A 126 9.58 -58.74 9.51
C ALA A 126 8.82 -59.43 10.66
N GLU A 127 7.72 -58.83 11.15
CA GLU A 127 6.93 -59.38 12.25
C GLU A 127 6.08 -60.60 11.82
N ARG A 128 5.58 -60.61 10.57
CA ARG A 128 4.92 -61.79 9.98
C ARG A 128 5.88 -62.94 9.69
N ALA A 129 7.16 -62.66 9.40
CA ALA A 129 8.17 -63.70 9.17
C ALA A 129 8.59 -64.41 10.48
N MET A 130 8.58 -63.71 11.62
CA MET A 130 8.91 -64.33 12.92
C MET A 130 7.80 -65.20 13.49
N LEU A 131 6.52 -64.83 13.27
CA LEU A 131 5.38 -65.64 13.70
C LEU A 131 5.23 -66.94 12.88
N ASN A 132 5.58 -66.94 11.59
CA ASN A 132 5.51 -68.15 10.75
C ASN A 132 6.65 -69.14 11.00
N ARG A 133 7.82 -68.69 11.47
CA ARG A 133 8.97 -69.59 11.74
C ARG A 133 8.78 -70.38 13.04
N ARG A 134 8.07 -69.84 14.03
CA ARG A 134 7.74 -70.56 15.29
C ARG A 134 6.66 -71.63 15.15
N ALA A 135 5.94 -71.70 14.03
CA ALA A 135 4.90 -72.71 13.79
C ALA A 135 5.39 -73.95 13.02
N SER A 136 6.66 -73.99 12.59
CA SER A 136 7.19 -75.06 11.73
C SER A 136 8.21 -75.98 12.40
N GLU A 137 8.48 -75.82 13.70
CA GLU A 137 9.43 -76.65 14.44
C GLU A 137 8.71 -77.40 15.58
N GLU A 138 8.13 -78.56 15.26
CA GLU A 138 7.90 -79.68 16.18
C GLU A 138 7.98 -81.00 15.35
N PRO A 139 8.39 -82.13 15.95
CA PRO A 139 9.21 -83.16 15.31
C PRO A 139 8.39 -84.35 14.76
N GLY A 140 8.83 -84.92 13.64
CA GLY A 140 8.13 -86.03 12.97
C GLY A 140 9.08 -87.06 12.33
N GLN A 141 9.29 -88.14 13.09
CA GLN A 141 9.85 -89.45 12.75
C GLN A 141 9.82 -89.85 11.26
N SER A 142 10.97 -90.32 10.74
CA SER A 142 11.03 -91.17 9.55
C SER A 142 11.68 -92.50 9.90
N GLY A 143 10.85 -93.52 10.11
CA GLY A 143 11.23 -94.91 9.95
C GLY A 143 11.09 -95.32 8.49
N THR A 144 12.05 -96.10 8.00
CA THR A 144 11.93 -97.02 6.86
C THR A 144 12.89 -98.18 7.16
N ASP A 145 12.39 -99.31 7.63
CA ASP A 145 11.85 -100.43 6.83
C ASP A 145 12.98 -101.24 6.15
N HIS A 146 13.20 -102.44 6.69
CA HIS A 146 14.10 -103.47 6.19
C HIS A 146 13.26 -104.53 5.48
N GLY A 147 13.64 -104.89 4.27
CA GLY A 147 13.25 -106.14 3.63
C GLY A 147 14.19 -106.46 2.47
N PRO A 148 14.04 -107.62 1.82
CA PRO A 148 13.99 -108.97 2.38
C PRO A 148 15.02 -109.91 1.74
N ALA A 149 15.39 -111.00 2.42
CA ALA A 149 15.72 -112.36 1.92
C ALA A 149 16.52 -113.14 2.97
#